data_AF-A0A0X3PZA5-F1
#
_entry.id   AF-A0A0X3PZA5-F1
#
_cell.length_a   1.000
_cell.length_b   1.000
_cell.length_c   1.000
_cell.angle_alpha   90.00
_cell.angle_beta   90.00
_cell.angle_gamma   90.00
#
_symmetry.space_group_name_H-M   'P 1'
#
loop_
_entity.id
_entity.type
_entity.pdbx_description
1 polymer ?
#
loop_
_entity_poly.entity_id
_entity_poly.type
_entity_poly.pdbx_seq_one_letter_code
_entity_poly.pdbx_strand_id
1 'polypeptide(L)'
;MTTMAERYIDAFIAADKDGSGTLTRDELTAVLKENGVSASKVDKLMSKLDLNGDGIITLGEYKVALNISSQPMDAWKSLFESLDKDGSGTVSADELKSFLRQTGSQNLQDTVDAWMEDYDTNNDGQLNYQEFLGFIASLEC
;
A
#
# COMPACT_ATOMS: atom_id res chain seq x y z
N MET A 1 -0.40 -20.69 13.53
CA MET A 1 -0.68 -21.00 12.11
C MET A 1 -0.16 -19.81 11.32
N THR A 2 1.00 -19.93 10.70
CA THR A 2 1.65 -18.82 10.00
C THR A 2 1.01 -18.64 8.63
N THR A 3 0.51 -17.45 8.35
CA THR A 3 -0.21 -17.10 7.12
C THR A 3 0.74 -17.14 5.92
N MET A 4 0.20 -17.33 4.70
CA MET A 4 1.04 -17.35 3.50
C MET A 4 1.85 -16.06 3.35
N ALA A 5 1.27 -14.90 3.69
CA ALA A 5 1.94 -13.60 3.65
C ALA A 5 3.20 -13.52 4.51
N GLU A 6 3.18 -14.08 5.72
CA GLU A 6 4.34 -14.11 6.61
C GLU A 6 5.50 -14.93 6.03
N ARG A 7 5.24 -16.02 5.29
CA ARG A 7 6.32 -16.81 4.66
C ARG A 7 7.05 -16.07 3.54
N TYR A 8 6.37 -15.17 2.84
CA TYR A 8 6.99 -14.36 1.79
C TYR A 8 7.76 -13.18 2.37
N ILE A 9 7.26 -12.58 3.47
CA ILE A 9 8.00 -11.58 4.23
C ILE A 9 9.26 -12.19 4.83
N ASP A 10 9.18 -13.40 5.38
CA ASP A 10 10.35 -14.12 5.92
C ASP A 10 11.41 -14.37 4.84
N ALA A 11 10.99 -14.71 3.61
CA ALA A 11 11.90 -14.86 2.47
C ALA A 11 12.53 -13.52 2.04
N PHE A 12 11.81 -12.41 2.16
CA PHE A 12 12.35 -11.07 1.90
C PHE A 12 13.36 -10.67 2.98
N ILE A 13 13.03 -10.87 4.26
CA ILE A 13 13.92 -10.60 5.40
C ILE A 13 15.16 -11.48 5.34
N ALA A 14 15.04 -12.74 4.92
CA ALA A 14 16.19 -13.62 4.76
C ALA A 14 17.12 -13.19 3.62
N ALA A 15 16.58 -12.46 2.64
CA ALA A 15 17.32 -11.95 1.49
C ALA A 15 17.87 -10.53 1.73
N ASP A 16 17.20 -9.73 2.53
CA ASP A 16 17.66 -8.44 3.08
C ASP A 16 18.73 -8.69 4.17
N LYS A 17 19.99 -8.72 3.76
CA LYS A 17 21.11 -9.07 4.66
C LYS A 17 21.47 -7.91 5.58
N ASP A 18 21.26 -6.68 5.13
CA ASP A 18 21.59 -5.48 5.91
C ASP A 18 20.43 -5.02 6.80
N GLY A 19 19.23 -5.57 6.61
CA GLY A 19 18.04 -5.27 7.40
C GLY A 19 17.46 -3.88 7.09
N SER A 20 17.77 -3.33 5.92
CA SER A 20 17.31 -2.01 5.48
C SER A 20 15.80 -1.98 5.19
N GLY A 21 15.16 -3.13 5.06
CA GLY A 21 13.77 -3.24 4.60
C GLY A 21 13.61 -3.08 3.09
N THR A 22 14.72 -3.04 2.36
CA THR A 22 14.78 -2.92 0.90
C THR A 22 15.75 -3.93 0.33
N LEU A 23 15.43 -4.51 -0.83
CA LEU A 23 16.27 -5.52 -1.46
C LEU A 23 16.96 -4.94 -2.68
N THR A 24 18.22 -4.59 -2.51
CA THR A 24 19.03 -4.09 -3.61
C THR A 24 19.38 -5.21 -4.58
N ARG A 25 19.74 -4.83 -5.82
CA ARG A 25 20.22 -5.79 -6.82
C ARG A 25 21.40 -6.62 -6.32
N ASP A 26 22.29 -6.01 -5.54
CA ASP A 26 23.48 -6.68 -5.02
C ASP A 26 23.11 -7.73 -3.97
N GLU A 27 22.20 -7.40 -3.05
CA GLU A 27 21.67 -8.34 -2.05
C GLU A 27 20.90 -9.48 -2.68
N LEU A 28 20.00 -9.17 -3.63
CA LEU A 28 19.26 -10.19 -4.36
C LEU A 28 20.23 -11.10 -5.13
N THR A 29 21.28 -10.54 -5.73
CA THR A 29 22.32 -11.32 -6.42
C THR A 29 23.12 -12.19 -5.46
N ALA A 30 23.52 -11.64 -4.30
CA ALA A 30 24.29 -12.35 -3.29
C ALA A 30 23.52 -13.55 -2.75
N VAL A 31 22.25 -13.34 -2.40
CA VAL A 31 21.35 -14.38 -1.87
C VAL A 31 21.08 -15.44 -2.92
N LEU A 32 20.77 -15.05 -4.15
CA LEU A 32 20.49 -16.00 -5.22
C LEU A 32 21.74 -16.80 -5.60
N LYS A 33 22.91 -16.16 -5.62
CA LYS A 33 24.19 -16.84 -5.86
C LYS A 33 24.54 -17.81 -4.74
N GLU A 34 24.29 -17.43 -3.49
CA GLU A 34 24.44 -18.29 -2.29
C GLU A 34 23.50 -19.51 -2.36
N ASN A 35 22.30 -19.34 -2.93
CA ASN A 35 21.33 -20.42 -3.17
C ASN A 35 21.55 -21.18 -4.50
N GLY A 36 22.68 -20.97 -5.20
CA GLY A 36 23.02 -21.68 -6.43
C GLY A 36 22.21 -21.26 -7.66
N VAL A 37 21.55 -20.11 -7.60
CA VAL A 37 20.78 -19.51 -8.69
C VAL A 37 21.68 -18.56 -9.49
N SER A 38 21.68 -18.72 -10.81
CA SER A 38 22.52 -17.92 -11.72
C SER A 38 22.00 -16.49 -11.91
N ALA A 39 22.93 -15.55 -12.16
CA ALA A 39 22.64 -14.12 -12.33
C ALA A 39 21.55 -13.81 -13.38
N SER A 40 21.40 -14.66 -14.40
CA SER A 40 20.35 -14.52 -15.42
C SER A 40 18.91 -14.67 -14.87
N LYS A 41 18.73 -15.36 -13.73
CA LYS A 41 17.44 -15.41 -13.02
C LYS A 41 17.22 -14.19 -12.13
N VAL A 42 18.30 -13.62 -11.58
CA VAL A 42 18.25 -12.35 -10.84
C VAL A 42 17.67 -11.27 -11.75
N ASP A 43 18.19 -11.14 -12.97
CA ASP A 43 17.75 -10.10 -13.92
C ASP A 43 16.26 -10.21 -14.26
N LYS A 44 15.76 -11.44 -14.42
CA LYS A 44 14.34 -11.74 -14.63
C LYS A 44 13.47 -11.46 -13.40
N LEU A 45 13.99 -11.70 -12.20
CA LEU A 45 13.28 -11.40 -10.96
C LEU A 45 13.27 -9.89 -10.71
N MET A 46 14.41 -9.23 -10.90
CA MET A 46 14.55 -7.78 -10.84
C MET A 46 13.53 -7.13 -11.78
N SER A 47 13.51 -7.52 -13.06
CA SER A 47 12.56 -6.96 -14.04
C SER A 47 11.07 -7.21 -13.74
N LYS A 48 10.74 -8.11 -12.79
CA LYS A 48 9.37 -8.39 -12.37
C LYS A 48 9.01 -7.75 -11.03
N LEU A 49 9.99 -7.58 -10.16
CA LEU A 49 9.81 -7.10 -8.79
C LEU A 49 10.11 -5.59 -8.70
N ASP A 50 11.08 -5.08 -9.46
CA ASP A 50 11.45 -3.67 -9.56
C ASP A 50 10.49 -2.98 -10.55
N LEU A 51 9.42 -2.40 -10.02
CA LEU A 51 8.33 -1.81 -10.81
C LEU A 51 8.63 -0.37 -11.20
N ASN A 52 9.36 0.35 -10.35
CA ASN A 52 9.75 1.74 -10.59
C ASN A 52 11.07 1.86 -11.38
N GLY A 53 11.85 0.77 -11.49
CA GLY A 53 13.12 0.72 -12.23
C GLY A 53 14.28 1.40 -11.50
N ASP A 54 14.19 1.60 -10.19
CA ASP A 54 15.24 2.26 -9.39
C ASP A 54 16.37 1.30 -8.98
N GLY A 55 16.22 0.00 -9.27
CA GLY A 55 17.21 -1.04 -8.94
C GLY A 55 17.13 -1.52 -7.49
N ILE A 56 16.08 -1.14 -6.76
CA ILE A 56 15.82 -1.48 -5.36
C ILE A 56 14.40 -2.04 -5.26
N ILE A 57 14.27 -3.27 -4.77
CA ILE A 57 12.97 -3.88 -4.55
C ILE A 57 12.51 -3.52 -3.15
N THR A 58 11.56 -2.60 -3.04
CA THR A 58 10.93 -2.29 -1.77
C THR A 58 9.96 -3.38 -1.34
N LEU A 59 9.66 -3.46 -0.04
CA LEU A 59 8.67 -4.40 0.49
C LEU A 59 7.27 -4.18 -0.11
N GLY A 60 6.95 -2.94 -0.51
CA GLY A 60 5.75 -2.59 -1.28
C GLY A 60 5.74 -3.23 -2.65
N GLU A 61 6.81 -3.04 -3.43
CA GLU A 61 6.92 -3.61 -4.78
C GLU A 61 6.99 -5.13 -4.77
N TYR A 62 7.71 -5.73 -3.82
CA TYR A 62 7.77 -7.18 -3.63
C TYR A 62 6.39 -7.78 -3.36
N LYS A 63 5.58 -7.11 -2.52
CA LYS A 63 4.20 -7.53 -2.23
C LYS A 63 3.28 -7.41 -3.44
N VAL A 64 3.40 -6.32 -4.20
CA VAL A 64 2.63 -6.09 -5.43
C VAL A 64 2.99 -7.14 -6.49
N ALA A 65 4.28 -7.37 -6.72
CA ALA A 65 4.76 -8.28 -7.74
C ALA A 65 4.47 -9.76 -7.44
N LEU A 66 4.39 -10.14 -6.17
CA LEU A 66 3.95 -11.48 -5.76
C LEU A 66 2.42 -11.59 -5.63
N ASN A 67 1.69 -10.48 -5.71
CA ASN A 67 0.25 -10.41 -5.51
C ASN A 67 -0.18 -10.91 -4.10
N ILE A 68 0.64 -10.58 -3.07
CA ILE A 68 0.52 -11.08 -1.69
C ILE A 68 0.24 -9.95 -0.68
N SER A 69 0.36 -8.67 -1.08
CA SER A 69 -0.18 -7.58 -0.27
C SER A 69 -1.69 -7.74 -0.14
N SER A 70 -2.14 -7.96 1.08
CA SER A 70 -3.56 -7.90 1.48
C SER A 70 -4.05 -6.47 1.76
N GLN A 71 -3.32 -5.43 1.31
CA GLN A 71 -3.79 -4.05 1.24
C GLN A 71 -3.29 -3.46 -0.09
N PRO A 72 -3.96 -3.76 -1.22
CA PRO A 72 -3.62 -3.20 -2.51
C PRO A 72 -4.32 -1.84 -2.65
N MET A 73 -4.02 -1.08 -3.70
CA MET A 73 -4.93 -0.03 -4.17
C MET A 73 -6.41 -0.49 -4.22
N ASP A 74 -6.66 -1.78 -4.41
CA ASP A 74 -7.99 -2.40 -4.32
C ASP A 74 -8.61 -2.37 -2.92
N ALA A 75 -7.85 -2.41 -1.83
CA ALA A 75 -8.41 -2.30 -0.47
C ALA A 75 -8.88 -0.87 -0.21
N TRP A 76 -8.09 0.13 -0.60
CA TRP A 76 -8.48 1.53 -0.54
C TRP A 76 -9.59 1.86 -1.51
N LYS A 77 -9.61 1.23 -2.68
CA LYS A 77 -10.70 1.34 -3.65
C LYS A 77 -11.98 0.68 -3.15
N SER A 78 -11.92 -0.52 -2.55
CA SER A 78 -13.07 -1.15 -1.91
C SER A 78 -13.52 -0.39 -0.65
N LEU A 79 -12.60 0.24 0.09
CA LEU A 79 -12.95 1.13 1.18
C LEU A 79 -13.68 2.36 0.65
N PHE A 80 -13.18 2.96 -0.44
CA PHE A 80 -13.81 4.07 -1.14
C PHE A 80 -15.19 3.70 -1.69
N GLU A 81 -15.34 2.56 -2.35
CA GLU A 81 -16.64 2.02 -2.81
C GLU A 81 -17.57 1.63 -1.64
N SER A 82 -17.01 1.28 -0.49
CA SER A 82 -17.79 1.02 0.73
C SER A 82 -18.21 2.30 1.46
N LEU A 83 -17.49 3.40 1.22
CA LEU A 83 -17.77 4.73 1.74
C LEU A 83 -18.81 5.44 0.86
N ASP A 84 -18.58 5.46 -0.45
CA ASP A 84 -19.45 6.00 -1.50
C ASP A 84 -20.71 5.14 -1.66
N LYS A 85 -21.70 5.40 -0.81
CA LYS A 85 -22.94 4.62 -0.76
C LYS A 85 -23.92 5.01 -1.85
N ASP A 86 -23.83 6.25 -2.32
CA ASP A 86 -24.69 6.75 -3.38
C ASP A 86 -24.13 6.46 -4.78
N GLY A 87 -22.87 6.01 -4.88
CA GLY A 87 -22.20 5.66 -6.13
C GLY A 87 -21.86 6.89 -6.96
N SER A 88 -21.69 8.04 -6.31
CA SER A 88 -21.33 9.31 -6.95
C SER A 88 -19.91 9.30 -7.53
N GLY A 89 -19.05 8.38 -7.09
CA GLY A 89 -17.63 8.34 -7.41
C GLY A 89 -16.79 9.30 -6.57
N THR A 90 -17.39 9.86 -5.52
CA THR A 90 -16.80 10.80 -4.55
C THR A 90 -17.26 10.42 -3.16
N VAL A 91 -16.46 10.67 -2.13
CA VAL A 91 -16.85 10.41 -0.74
C VAL A 91 -17.21 11.73 -0.06
N SER A 92 -18.48 11.91 0.26
CA SER A 92 -18.95 13.08 0.99
C SER A 92 -18.52 13.03 2.46
N ALA A 93 -18.38 14.21 3.10
CA ALA A 93 -18.08 14.29 4.54
C ALA A 93 -19.10 13.50 5.41
N ASP A 94 -20.38 13.49 5.01
CA ASP A 94 -21.45 12.77 5.71
C ASP A 94 -21.31 11.24 5.59
N GLU A 95 -20.86 10.75 4.43
CA GLU A 95 -20.58 9.33 4.18
C GLU A 95 -19.37 8.86 4.98
N LEU A 96 -18.31 9.67 5.02
CA LEU A 96 -17.12 9.43 5.83
C LEU A 96 -17.47 9.40 7.32
N LYS A 97 -18.23 10.39 7.82
CA LYS A 97 -18.73 10.44 9.21
C LYS A 97 -19.58 9.22 9.54
N SER A 98 -20.50 8.84 8.66
CA SER A 98 -21.35 7.66 8.81
C SER A 98 -20.56 6.37 8.92
N PHE A 99 -19.51 6.21 8.10
CA PHE A 99 -18.63 5.05 8.14
C PHE A 99 -17.76 5.00 9.40
N LEU A 100 -17.20 6.13 9.83
CA LEU A 100 -16.43 6.22 11.08
C LEU A 100 -17.30 5.87 12.29
N ARG A 101 -18.57 6.29 12.26
CA ARG A 101 -19.57 5.95 13.28
C ARG A 101 -19.90 4.46 13.28
N GLN A 102 -19.93 3.84 12.11
CA GLN A 102 -20.19 2.40 11.94
C GLN A 102 -18.98 1.54 12.36
N THR A 103 -17.76 2.03 12.15
CA THR A 103 -16.51 1.35 12.50
C THR A 103 -16.13 1.52 13.98
N GLY A 104 -16.88 2.35 14.73
CA GLY A 104 -16.66 2.58 16.17
C GLY A 104 -15.69 3.72 16.48
N SER A 105 -15.20 4.43 15.46
CA SER A 105 -14.26 5.54 15.60
C SER A 105 -15.00 6.88 15.73
N GLN A 106 -15.82 7.01 16.77
CA GLN A 106 -16.58 8.25 17.03
C GLN A 106 -15.69 9.48 17.24
N ASN A 107 -14.46 9.28 17.72
CA ASN A 107 -13.49 10.34 17.98
C ASN A 107 -12.92 11.01 16.70
N LEU A 108 -13.15 10.41 15.53
CA LEU A 108 -12.66 10.95 14.25
C LEU A 108 -13.71 11.80 13.53
N GLN A 109 -14.96 11.85 14.01
CA GLN A 109 -16.03 12.64 13.36
C GLN A 109 -15.73 14.13 13.39
N ASP A 110 -15.21 14.65 14.51
CA ASP A 110 -14.77 16.04 14.63
C ASP A 110 -13.51 16.32 13.78
N THR A 111 -12.71 15.29 13.49
CA THR A 111 -11.52 15.41 12.64
C THR A 111 -11.87 15.37 11.15
N VAL A 112 -13.04 14.84 10.77
CA VAL A 112 -13.48 14.83 9.36
C VAL A 112 -13.59 16.25 8.81
N ASP A 113 -14.17 17.19 9.57
CA ASP A 113 -14.28 18.57 9.08
C ASP A 113 -12.90 19.20 8.85
N ALA A 114 -11.93 18.91 9.72
CA ALA A 114 -10.54 19.36 9.53
C ALA A 114 -9.86 18.68 8.33
N TRP A 115 -10.13 17.39 8.09
CA TRP A 115 -9.59 16.67 6.94
C TRP A 115 -10.18 17.13 5.62
N MET A 116 -11.48 17.44 5.60
CA MET A 116 -12.11 18.04 4.43
C MET A 116 -11.43 19.37 4.12
N GLU A 117 -11.17 20.22 5.11
CA GLU A 117 -10.50 21.51 4.89
C GLU A 117 -9.07 21.37 4.34
N ASP A 118 -8.35 20.31 4.72
CA ASP A 118 -6.94 20.10 4.33
C ASP A 118 -6.79 19.37 2.99
N TYR A 119 -7.71 18.47 2.64
CA TYR A 119 -7.62 17.60 1.46
C TYR A 119 -8.64 17.89 0.35
N ASP A 120 -9.77 18.55 0.64
CA ASP A 120 -10.72 19.02 -0.37
C ASP A 120 -10.16 20.25 -1.09
N THR A 121 -9.27 19.98 -2.04
CA THR A 121 -8.58 21.02 -2.80
C THR A 121 -9.54 21.76 -3.72
N ASN A 122 -10.60 21.09 -4.14
CA ASN A 122 -11.58 21.62 -5.08
C ASN A 122 -12.76 22.34 -4.40
N ASN A 123 -12.90 22.21 -3.06
CA ASN A 123 -13.92 22.82 -2.20
C ASN A 123 -15.36 22.47 -2.62
N ASP A 124 -15.59 21.27 -3.16
CA ASP A 124 -16.94 20.79 -3.47
C ASP A 124 -17.63 20.11 -2.27
N GLY A 125 -16.93 19.98 -1.14
CA GLY A 125 -17.43 19.32 0.05
C GLY A 125 -17.38 17.79 -0.06
N GLN A 126 -16.62 17.24 -1.01
CA GLN A 126 -16.45 15.81 -1.24
C GLN A 126 -14.97 15.47 -1.51
N LEU A 127 -14.57 14.24 -1.22
CA LEU A 127 -13.23 13.74 -1.56
C LEU A 127 -13.34 12.86 -2.79
N ASN A 128 -12.75 13.30 -3.89
CA ASN A 128 -12.57 12.43 -5.03
C ASN A 128 -11.50 11.36 -4.76
N TYR A 129 -11.40 10.36 -5.63
CA TYR A 129 -10.47 9.25 -5.44
C TYR A 129 -9.00 9.69 -5.27
N GLN A 130 -8.56 10.76 -5.94
CA GLN A 130 -7.20 11.28 -5.80
C GLN A 130 -7.00 11.98 -4.45
N GLU A 131 -7.96 12.80 -4.03
CA GLU A 131 -7.92 13.50 -2.73
C GLU A 131 -7.98 12.49 -1.57
N PHE A 132 -8.82 11.46 -1.70
CA PHE A 132 -8.90 10.35 -0.75
C PHE A 132 -7.58 9.57 -0.64
N LEU A 133 -6.90 9.30 -1.75
CA LEU A 133 -5.58 8.66 -1.72
C LEU A 133 -4.52 9.53 -1.04
N GLY A 134 -4.54 10.85 -1.27
CA GLY A 134 -3.66 11.80 -0.57
C GLY A 134 -3.88 11.77 0.95
N PHE A 135 -5.15 11.74 1.35
CA PHE A 135 -5.55 11.60 2.75
C PHE A 135 -5.02 10.30 3.38
N ILE A 136 -5.26 9.15 2.74
CA ILE A 136 -4.80 7.85 3.24
C ILE A 136 -3.27 7.78 3.31
N ALA A 137 -2.58 8.31 2.30
CA ALA A 137 -1.12 8.34 2.27
C ALA A 137 -0.53 9.16 3.43
N SER A 138 -1.23 10.21 3.88
CA SER A 138 -0.81 10.99 5.05
C SER A 138 -1.15 10.37 6.39
N LEU A 139 -2.09 9.42 6.45
CA LEU A 139 -2.50 8.72 7.68
C LEU A 139 -1.55 7.57 8.07
N GLU A 140 -0.83 7.01 7.10
CA GLU A 140 0.14 5.92 7.30
C GLU A 140 1.59 6.41 7.52
N CYS A 141 1.80 7.72 7.71
CA CYS A 141 3.11 8.33 7.97
C CYS A 141 3.33 8.68 9.46
#